data_AF-A0A2M8CIA7-F1
#
_entry.id   AF-A0A2M8CIA7-F1
#
_cell.length_a   1.000
_cell.length_b   1.000
_cell.length_c   1.000
_cell.angle_alpha   90.00
_cell.angle_beta   90.00
_cell.angle_gamma   90.00
#
_symmetry.space_group_name_H-M   'P 1'
#
loop_
_entity.id
_entity.type
_entity.pdbx_description
1 polymer ?
#
loop_
_entity_poly.entity_id
_entity_poly.type
_entity_poly.pdbx_seq_one_letter_code
_entity_poly.pdbx_strand_id
1 'polypeptide(L)'
;TFKPIWFLPTHKAKRKNQKSLNFNQRTRKKINMDYLTYSERLNYLLEMIEKGQLLSLKQASEKFGCSESTIKRMLQTIRKQGHHIKYCKIAQKYFVEI
;
A
#
# COMPACT_ATOMS: atom_id res chain seq x y z
N THR A 1 44.70 36.52 44.67
CA THR A 1 43.33 36.78 44.15
C THR A 1 42.83 35.49 43.50
N PHE A 2 42.23 34.55 44.24
CA PHE A 2 40.78 34.38 44.49
C PHE A 2 39.88 34.38 43.23
N LYS A 3 39.63 33.16 42.69
CA LYS A 3 38.43 32.59 42.00
C LYS A 3 37.86 33.33 40.76
N PRO A 4 37.05 32.70 39.86
CA PRO A 4 36.35 31.41 40.01
C PRO A 4 36.33 30.45 38.79
N ILE A 5 36.09 29.18 39.11
CA ILE A 5 35.47 28.15 38.28
C ILE A 5 34.00 28.56 38.03
N TRP A 6 33.58 28.75 36.77
CA TRP A 6 32.17 28.70 36.37
C TRP A 6 32.01 28.24 34.91
N PHE A 7 31.09 27.29 34.74
CA PHE A 7 30.31 26.94 33.53
C PHE A 7 30.85 25.94 32.48
N LEU A 8 30.26 24.74 32.52
CA LEU A 8 30.24 23.69 31.49
C LEU A 8 29.53 24.16 30.20
N PRO A 9 29.76 23.46 29.06
CA PRO A 9 28.73 22.49 28.66
C PRO A 9 29.31 21.17 28.16
N THR A 10 28.92 20.06 28.80
CA THR A 10 29.03 18.70 28.25
C THR A 10 28.06 18.55 27.09
N HIS A 11 28.47 18.98 25.90
CA HIS A 11 27.72 18.66 24.69
C HIS A 11 27.90 17.18 24.35
N LYS A 12 26.99 16.37 24.90
CA LYS A 12 26.66 15.02 24.48
C LYS A 12 26.43 15.06 22.96
N ALA A 13 27.44 14.64 22.19
CA ALA A 13 27.34 14.51 20.74
C ALA A 13 26.24 13.48 20.43
N LYS A 14 25.03 13.96 20.07
CA LYS A 14 24.01 13.11 19.48
C LYS A 14 24.54 12.66 18.13
N ARG A 15 25.00 11.40 18.05
CA ARG A 15 25.10 10.64 16.80
C ARG A 15 23.77 10.80 16.06
N LYS A 16 23.75 11.62 15.01
CA LYS A 16 22.68 11.59 14.01
C LYS A 16 22.79 10.24 13.31
N ASN A 17 22.03 9.26 13.79
CA ASN A 17 21.83 8.02 13.07
C ASN A 17 20.97 8.37 11.86
N GLN A 18 21.62 8.61 10.72
CA GLN A 18 20.98 8.77 9.42
C GLN A 18 20.44 7.40 9.00
N LYS A 19 19.44 6.88 9.73
CA LYS A 19 18.63 5.77 9.25
C LYS A 19 17.75 6.32 8.13
N SER A 20 18.23 6.09 6.91
CA SER A 20 17.46 5.53 5.82
C SER A 20 15.95 5.81 5.90
N LEU A 21 15.53 6.80 5.13
CA LEU A 21 14.31 6.66 4.36
C LEU A 21 14.68 7.10 2.96
N ASN A 22 14.89 6.11 2.09
CA ASN A 22 14.70 6.27 0.66
C ASN A 22 13.26 6.79 0.47
N PHE A 23 13.09 8.10 0.55
CA PHE A 23 11.90 8.77 0.08
C PHE A 23 11.99 8.71 -1.43
N ASN A 24 11.60 7.57 -1.99
CA ASN A 24 11.56 7.38 -3.42
C ASN A 24 10.46 8.32 -3.93
N GLN A 25 10.89 9.49 -4.36
CA GLN A 25 10.09 10.51 -5.03
C GLN A 25 9.61 9.90 -6.35
N ARG A 26 8.58 9.05 -6.30
CA ARG A 26 7.88 8.60 -7.50
C ARG A 26 6.95 9.72 -7.93
N THR A 27 7.35 10.40 -8.99
CA THR A 27 6.50 11.27 -9.80
C THR A 27 5.10 10.65 -9.91
N ARG A 28 4.10 11.27 -9.27
CA ARG A 28 2.70 10.82 -9.37
C ARG A 28 2.22 11.11 -10.79
N LYS A 29 2.44 10.17 -11.71
CA LYS A 29 1.66 10.13 -12.96
C LYS A 29 0.20 10.02 -12.52
N LYS A 30 -0.56 11.11 -12.64
CA LYS A 30 -1.98 11.15 -12.27
C LYS A 30 -2.71 10.22 -13.22
N ILE A 31 -3.00 9.00 -12.77
CA ILE A 31 -3.82 8.07 -13.52
C ILE A 31 -5.24 8.64 -13.49
N ASN A 32 -5.71 9.15 -14.62
CA ASN A 32 -7.12 9.47 -14.78
C ASN A 32 -7.88 8.14 -14.83
N MET A 33 -8.81 7.95 -13.90
CA MET A 33 -9.64 6.76 -13.84
C MET A 33 -10.96 7.09 -14.52
N ASP A 34 -11.05 6.82 -15.83
CA ASP A 34 -12.29 7.01 -16.56
C ASP A 34 -13.30 5.93 -16.14
N TYR A 35 -14.59 6.30 -16.08
CA TYR A 35 -15.64 5.41 -15.57
C TYR A 35 -15.72 4.07 -16.32
N LEU A 36 -15.68 4.11 -17.65
CA LEU A 36 -15.68 2.90 -18.50
C LEU A 36 -14.51 1.97 -18.16
N THR A 37 -13.32 2.55 -18.01
CA THR A 37 -12.11 1.79 -17.63
C THR A 37 -12.16 1.25 -16.20
N TYR A 38 -12.93 1.89 -15.30
CA TYR A 38 -13.10 1.43 -13.93
C TYR A 38 -13.94 0.15 -13.89
N SER A 39 -15.06 0.09 -14.61
CA SER A 39 -15.90 -1.11 -14.70
C SER A 39 -15.13 -2.30 -15.30
N GLU A 40 -14.35 -2.08 -16.37
CA GLU A 40 -13.53 -3.13 -16.97
C GLU A 40 -12.50 -3.68 -15.99
N ARG A 41 -11.85 -2.81 -15.21
CA ARG A 41 -10.90 -3.22 -14.17
C ARG A 41 -11.55 -3.99 -13.04
N LEU A 42 -12.78 -3.66 -12.65
CA LEU A 42 -13.54 -4.44 -11.66
C LEU A 42 -13.82 -5.85 -12.17
N ASN A 43 -14.31 -5.97 -13.41
CA ASN A 43 -14.59 -7.27 -14.03
C ASN A 43 -13.32 -8.11 -14.13
N TYR A 44 -12.22 -7.50 -14.59
CA TYR A 44 -10.93 -8.20 -14.68
C TYR A 44 -10.38 -8.61 -13.31
N LEU A 45 -10.55 -7.78 -12.28
CA LEU A 45 -10.16 -8.12 -10.92
C LEU A 45 -10.99 -9.29 -10.37
N LEU A 46 -12.29 -9.32 -10.65
CA LEU A 46 -13.17 -10.43 -10.28
C LEU A 46 -12.75 -11.74 -10.98
N GLU A 47 -12.52 -11.70 -12.30
CA GLU A 47 -12.05 -12.84 -13.08
C GLU A 47 -10.72 -13.40 -12.52
N MET A 48 -9.79 -12.52 -12.10
CA MET A 48 -8.55 -12.95 -11.44
C MET A 48 -8.79 -13.68 -10.12
N ILE A 49 -9.81 -13.30 -9.35
CA ILE A 49 -10.15 -13.93 -8.07
C ILE A 49 -10.82 -15.29 -8.32
N GLU A 50 -11.73 -15.37 -9.29
CA GLU A 50 -12.39 -16.62 -9.70
C GLU A 50 -11.39 -17.65 -10.20
N LYS A 51 -10.40 -17.22 -11.00
CA LYS A 51 -9.28 -18.06 -11.44
C LYS A 51 -8.25 -18.37 -10.35
N GLY A 52 -8.41 -17.79 -9.14
CA GLY A 52 -7.49 -17.96 -8.03
C GLY A 52 -6.08 -17.37 -8.27
N GLN A 53 -5.95 -16.42 -9.20
CA GLN A 53 -4.68 -15.79 -9.59
C GLN A 53 -4.31 -14.58 -8.73
N LEU A 54 -5.27 -14.05 -7.95
CA LEU A 54 -5.02 -12.93 -7.05
C LEU A 54 -4.42 -13.42 -5.73
N LEU A 55 -3.09 -13.35 -5.63
CA LEU A 55 -2.32 -13.75 -4.45
C LEU A 55 -2.23 -12.61 -3.43
N SER A 56 -1.92 -11.39 -3.90
CA SER A 56 -1.72 -10.24 -3.01
C SER A 56 -2.30 -8.95 -3.59
N LEU A 57 -2.56 -7.98 -2.70
CA LEU A 57 -2.99 -6.64 -3.10
C LEU A 57 -1.89 -5.90 -3.88
N LYS A 58 -0.63 -6.18 -3.55
CA LYS A 58 0.54 -5.61 -4.23
C LYS A 58 0.63 -6.08 -5.68
N GLN A 59 0.37 -7.36 -5.93
CA GLN A 59 0.32 -7.91 -7.29
C GLN A 59 -0.73 -7.18 -8.15
N ALA A 60 -1.93 -6.97 -7.62
CA ALA A 60 -2.96 -6.20 -8.33
C ALA A 60 -2.55 -4.73 -8.50
N SER A 61 -2.00 -4.10 -7.46
CA SER A 61 -1.61 -2.69 -7.50
C SER A 61 -0.57 -2.42 -8.59
N GLU A 62 0.42 -3.30 -8.72
CA GLU A 62 1.44 -3.27 -9.79
C GLU A 62 0.82 -3.50 -11.18
N LYS A 63 -0.08 -4.48 -11.31
CA LYS A 63 -0.74 -4.83 -12.59
C LYS A 63 -1.63 -3.71 -13.12
N PHE A 64 -2.37 -3.04 -12.25
CA PHE A 64 -3.23 -1.89 -12.60
C PHE A 64 -2.51 -0.55 -12.52
N GLY A 65 -1.25 -0.51 -12.07
CA GLY A 65 -0.47 0.70 -11.85
C GLY A 65 -1.05 1.64 -10.78
N CYS A 66 -1.89 1.15 -9.87
CA CYS A 66 -2.58 1.98 -8.88
C CYS A 66 -2.11 1.65 -7.45
N SER A 67 -2.57 2.42 -6.46
CA SER A 67 -2.27 2.13 -5.05
C SER A 67 -3.07 0.93 -4.54
N GLU A 68 -2.50 0.19 -3.59
CA GLU A 68 -3.20 -0.91 -2.90
C GLU A 68 -4.52 -0.46 -2.26
N SER A 69 -4.60 0.78 -1.79
CA SER A 69 -5.83 1.39 -1.29
C SER A 69 -6.93 1.46 -2.35
N THR A 70 -6.58 1.68 -3.62
CA THR A 70 -7.51 1.68 -4.74
C THR A 70 -8.03 0.27 -5.01
N ILE A 71 -7.14 -0.73 -4.97
CA ILE A 71 -7.55 -2.14 -5.08
C ILE A 71 -8.48 -2.54 -3.93
N LYS A 72 -8.19 -2.12 -2.68
CA LYS A 72 -9.09 -2.36 -1.54
C LYS A 72 -10.49 -1.76 -1.78
N ARG A 73 -10.56 -0.54 -2.34
CA ARG A 73 -11.84 0.09 -2.71
C ARG A 73 -12.55 -0.69 -3.81
N MET A 74 -11.84 -1.14 -4.84
CA MET A 74 -12.38 -2.00 -5.90
C MET A 74 -12.97 -3.30 -5.33
N LEU A 75 -12.24 -3.99 -4.46
CA LEU A 75 -12.74 -5.19 -3.77
C LEU A 75 -13.99 -4.91 -2.92
N GLN A 76 -14.06 -3.75 -2.26
CA GLN A 76 -15.27 -3.34 -1.54
C GLN A 76 -16.45 -3.13 -2.49
N THR A 77 -16.24 -2.53 -3.66
CA THR A 77 -17.28 -2.38 -4.68
C THR A 77 -17.80 -3.73 -5.15
N ILE A 78 -16.91 -4.69 -5.43
CA ILE A 78 -17.29 -6.04 -5.85
C ILE A 78 -18.07 -6.78 -4.77
N ARG A 79 -17.70 -6.60 -3.48
CA ARG A 79 -18.49 -7.12 -2.35
C ARG A 79 -19.89 -6.52 -2.27
N LYS A 80 -20.03 -5.23 -2.54
CA LYS A 80 -21.33 -4.54 -2.58
C LYS A 80 -22.21 -5.00 -3.74
N GLN A 81 -21.61 -5.51 -4.82
CA GLN A 81 -22.33 -6.11 -5.95
C GLN A 81 -22.87 -7.52 -5.63
N GLY A 82 -22.53 -8.10 -4.47
CA GLY A 82 -23.02 -9.41 -4.03
C GLY A 82 -21.99 -10.53 -4.05
N HIS A 83 -20.75 -10.28 -4.47
CA HIS A 83 -19.71 -11.30 -4.50
C HIS A 83 -19.02 -11.44 -3.13
N HIS A 84 -19.08 -12.62 -2.53
CA HIS A 84 -18.47 -12.90 -1.22
C HIS A 84 -16.96 -13.17 -1.35
N ILE A 85 -16.15 -12.12 -1.45
CA ILE A 85 -14.69 -12.26 -1.56
C ILE A 85 -14.00 -12.28 -0.19
N LYS A 86 -13.31 -13.39 0.11
CA LYS A 86 -12.46 -13.53 1.31
C LYS A 86 -11.00 -13.82 0.96
N TYR A 87 -10.12 -13.59 1.94
CA TYR A 87 -8.69 -13.88 1.86
C TYR A 87 -8.34 -15.02 2.81
N CYS A 88 -7.69 -16.07 2.31
CA CYS A 88 -7.22 -17.19 3.14
C CYS A 88 -5.76 -16.93 3.46
N LYS A 89 -5.46 -16.92 4.75
CA LYS A 89 -4.09 -16.81 5.24
C LYS A 89 -3.25 -18.05 4.93
N ILE A 90 -3.87 -19.24 4.91
CA ILE A 90 -3.18 -20.51 4.66
C ILE A 90 -2.75 -20.60 3.20
N ALA A 91 -3.68 -20.35 2.27
CA ALA A 91 -3.41 -20.40 0.84
C ALA A 91 -2.82 -19.10 0.28
N GLN A 92 -2.72 -18.05 1.10
CA GLN A 92 -2.24 -16.71 0.74
C GLN A 92 -2.85 -16.15 -0.55
N LYS A 93 -4.15 -16.39 -0.76
CA LYS A 93 -4.87 -15.96 -1.96
C LYS A 93 -6.28 -15.52 -1.63
N TYR A 94 -6.88 -14.80 -2.58
CA TYR A 94 -8.29 -14.42 -2.54
C TYR A 94 -9.15 -15.47 -3.25
N PHE A 95 -10.37 -15.66 -2.77
CA PHE A 95 -11.37 -16.56 -3.36
C PHE A 95 -12.75 -15.95 -3.18
N VAL A 96 -13.63 -16.36 -4.10
CA VAL A 96 -15.07 -16.15 -3.99
C VAL A 96 -15.63 -17.32 -3.18
N GLU A 97 -16.32 -17.03 -2.08
CA GLU A 97 -17.19 -18.00 -1.42
C GLU A 97 -18.47 -18.08 -2.23
N ILE A 98 -18.84 -19.31 -2.59
CA ILE A 98 -20.08 -19.68 -3.27
C ILE A 98 -21.13 -19.99 -2.20
#